data_AF-A0A7S2T8P3-F1
#
_entry.id   AF-A0A7S2T8P3-F1
#
_cell.length_a   1.000
_cell.length_b   1.000
_cell.length_c   1.000
_cell.angle_alpha   90.00
_cell.angle_beta   90.00
_cell.angle_gamma   90.00
#
_symmetry.space_group_name_H-M   'P 1'
#
loop_
_entity.id
_entity.type
_entity.pdbx_description
1 polymer ?
#
loop_
_entity_poly.entity_id
_entity_poly.type
_entity_poly.pdbx_seq_one_letter_code
_entity_poly.pdbx_strand_id
1 'polypeptide(L)'
;MTPKQGVRQWLELAKGGGIPLAVVSNMSREAVTNAMEGMGLDIFDAMVTAEDDMDTHASQLLAAAIKLARPPRKCVAFTGSPEVVTAAHNCTMKAVGVVGSYKHYDLNHADLTCGSMSELSLINVRRLFALDGEFHISVSVSLFSSLFADGFFSPTGPI
;
A
#
# COMPACT_ATOMS: atom_id res chain seq x y z
N MET A 1 -9.28 15.92 3.48
CA MET A 1 -8.13 15.03 3.68
C MET A 1 -7.36 15.00 2.37
N THR A 2 -6.04 15.18 2.39
CA THR A 2 -5.21 15.12 1.17
C THR A 2 -4.31 13.89 1.23
N PRO A 3 -4.20 13.10 0.15
CA PRO A 3 -3.28 11.98 0.13
C PRO A 3 -1.84 12.46 0.29
N LYS A 4 -1.00 11.66 0.96
CA LYS A 4 0.43 11.96 1.11
C LYS A 4 1.07 12.21 -0.27
N GLN A 5 2.06 13.09 -0.29
CA GLN A 5 2.75 13.50 -1.51
C GLN A 5 3.25 12.27 -2.29
N GLY A 6 2.94 12.22 -3.58
CA GLY A 6 3.34 11.12 -4.46
C GLY A 6 2.41 9.92 -4.47
N VAL A 7 1.50 9.74 -3.49
CA VAL A 7 0.56 8.59 -3.49
C VAL A 7 -0.33 8.63 -4.74
N ARG A 8 -0.92 9.79 -5.04
CA ARG A 8 -1.78 9.94 -6.21
C ARG A 8 -1.04 9.65 -7.52
N GLN A 9 0.13 10.27 -7.70
CA GLN A 9 0.97 10.08 -8.88
C GLN A 9 1.39 8.61 -9.02
N TRP A 10 1.77 7.97 -7.92
CA TRP A 10 2.10 6.55 -7.90
C TRP A 10 0.92 5.67 -8.33
N LEU A 11 -0.27 5.90 -7.78
CA LEU A 11 -1.46 5.12 -8.12
C LEU A 11 -1.87 5.34 -9.58
N GLU A 12 -1.80 6.57 -10.09
CA GLU A 12 -2.04 6.89 -11.50
C GLU A 12 -1.03 6.18 -12.42
N LEU A 13 0.26 6.16 -12.06
CA LEU A 13 1.30 5.43 -12.79
C LEU A 13 1.03 3.91 -12.77
N ALA A 14 0.66 3.36 -11.62
CA ALA A 14 0.33 1.95 -11.49
C ALA A 14 -0.89 1.57 -12.33
N LYS A 15 -1.95 2.39 -12.29
CA LYS A 15 -3.14 2.19 -13.12
C LYS A 15 -2.82 2.30 -14.61
N GLY A 16 -2.05 3.31 -15.01
CA GLY A 16 -1.56 3.47 -16.39
C GLY A 16 -0.66 2.33 -16.85
N GLY A 17 0.03 1.67 -15.93
CA GLY A 17 0.80 0.45 -16.17
C GLY A 17 -0.04 -0.84 -16.21
N GLY A 18 -1.36 -0.76 -16.07
CA GLY A 18 -2.27 -1.92 -16.05
C GLY A 18 -2.16 -2.76 -14.78
N ILE A 19 -1.72 -2.15 -13.68
CA ILE A 19 -1.45 -2.86 -12.45
C ILE A 19 -2.68 -2.79 -11.53
N PRO A 20 -3.21 -3.95 -11.08
CA PRO A 20 -4.40 -3.97 -10.25
C PRO A 20 -4.07 -3.49 -8.82
N LEU A 21 -4.91 -2.65 -8.26
CA LEU A 21 -4.69 -1.96 -6.98
C LEU A 21 -5.72 -2.43 -5.94
N ALA A 22 -5.29 -2.69 -4.70
CA ALA A 22 -6.21 -2.97 -3.60
C ALA A 22 -5.86 -2.15 -2.37
N VAL A 23 -6.87 -1.64 -1.67
CA VAL A 23 -6.71 -0.99 -0.35
C VAL A 23 -7.04 -1.96 0.78
N VAL A 24 -6.32 -1.86 1.89
CA VAL A 24 -6.56 -2.63 3.11
C VAL A 24 -6.69 -1.67 4.29
N SER A 25 -7.83 -1.69 4.97
CA SER A 25 -8.09 -0.82 6.11
C SER A 25 -8.89 -1.55 7.18
N ASN A 26 -8.72 -1.14 8.44
CA ASN A 26 -9.51 -1.58 9.58
C ASN A 26 -10.74 -0.68 9.85
N MET A 27 -11.07 0.22 8.93
CA MET A 27 -12.28 1.04 8.98
C MET A 27 -13.44 0.36 8.26
N SER A 28 -14.67 0.82 8.51
CA SER A 28 -15.86 0.35 7.77
C SER A 28 -15.72 0.64 6.28
N ARG A 29 -16.42 -0.13 5.45
CA ARG A 29 -16.38 0.07 3.99
C ARG A 29 -16.83 1.47 3.61
N GLU A 30 -17.90 1.95 4.23
CA GLU A 30 -18.42 3.29 4.01
C GLU A 30 -17.38 4.37 4.33
N ALA A 31 -16.65 4.25 5.45
CA ALA A 31 -15.62 5.21 5.80
C ALA A 31 -14.44 5.20 4.82
N VAL A 32 -14.03 4.03 4.35
CA VAL A 32 -12.96 3.89 3.35
C VAL A 32 -13.42 4.49 2.01
N THR A 33 -14.62 4.13 1.53
CA THR A 33 -15.17 4.66 0.28
C THR A 33 -15.30 6.18 0.34
N ASN A 34 -15.90 6.72 1.40
CA ASN A 34 -16.04 8.17 1.58
C ASN A 34 -14.68 8.89 1.62
N ALA A 35 -13.68 8.30 2.29
CA ALA A 35 -12.32 8.85 2.31
C ALA A 35 -11.67 8.83 0.93
N MET A 36 -11.88 7.78 0.14
CA MET A 36 -11.35 7.65 -1.23
C MET A 36 -12.03 8.61 -2.20
N GLU A 37 -13.36 8.69 -2.17
CA GLU A 37 -14.15 9.61 -2.98
C GLU A 37 -13.77 11.06 -2.67
N GLY A 38 -13.68 11.41 -1.38
CA GLY A 38 -13.25 12.74 -0.93
C GLY A 38 -11.82 13.11 -1.34
N MET A 39 -10.98 12.13 -1.68
CA MET A 39 -9.62 12.33 -2.20
C MET A 39 -9.53 12.19 -3.73
N GLY A 40 -10.60 11.79 -4.41
CA GLY A 40 -10.61 11.49 -5.84
C GLY A 40 -9.76 10.27 -6.22
N LEU A 41 -9.73 9.25 -5.34
CA LEU A 41 -8.92 8.03 -5.48
C LEU A 41 -9.79 6.79 -5.78
N ASP A 42 -10.78 6.91 -6.66
CA ASP A 42 -11.60 5.79 -7.12
C ASP A 42 -10.90 4.97 -8.22
N ILE A 43 -9.74 4.40 -7.88
CA ILE A 43 -8.87 3.67 -8.82
C ILE A 43 -8.50 2.27 -8.32
N PHE A 44 -8.97 1.89 -7.14
CA PHE A 44 -8.74 0.58 -6.53
C PHE A 44 -9.70 -0.45 -7.09
N ASP A 45 -9.16 -1.58 -7.54
CA ASP A 45 -9.92 -2.71 -8.09
C ASP A 45 -10.51 -3.59 -6.97
N ALA A 46 -9.92 -3.55 -5.77
CA ALA A 46 -10.42 -4.26 -4.60
C ALA A 46 -10.22 -3.46 -3.30
N MET A 47 -11.02 -3.79 -2.29
CA MET A 47 -10.87 -3.26 -0.94
C MET A 47 -11.08 -4.36 0.10
N VAL A 48 -10.25 -4.35 1.14
CA VAL A 48 -10.41 -5.13 2.36
C VAL A 48 -10.65 -4.15 3.51
N THR A 49 -11.74 -4.36 4.23
CA THR A 49 -12.24 -3.43 5.26
C THR A 49 -12.46 -4.18 6.58
N ALA A 50 -12.87 -3.49 7.63
CA ALA A 50 -13.24 -4.11 8.90
C ALA A 50 -14.34 -5.18 8.76
N GLU A 51 -15.20 -5.04 7.75
CA GLU A 51 -16.31 -5.96 7.49
C GLU A 51 -15.86 -7.33 6.98
N ASP A 52 -14.63 -7.45 6.50
CA ASP A 52 -14.08 -8.74 6.06
C ASP A 52 -13.66 -9.64 7.24
N ASP A 53 -13.81 -9.17 8.50
CA ASP A 53 -13.61 -9.90 9.76
C ASP A 53 -12.27 -10.66 9.83
N MET A 54 -11.19 -9.94 9.50
CA MET A 54 -9.84 -10.49 9.44
C MET A 54 -9.03 -10.06 10.68
N ASP A 55 -8.66 -11.04 11.51
CA ASP A 55 -7.97 -10.82 12.78
C ASP A 55 -6.51 -10.37 12.66
N THR A 56 -5.86 -10.62 11.51
CA THR A 56 -4.43 -10.34 11.33
C THR A 56 -4.14 -9.58 10.04
N HIS A 57 -3.07 -8.77 10.06
CA HIS A 57 -2.58 -8.11 8.84
C HIS A 57 -2.27 -9.11 7.73
N ALA A 58 -1.77 -10.30 8.06
CA ALA A 58 -1.49 -11.37 7.10
C ALA A 58 -2.78 -11.82 6.38
N SER A 59 -3.85 -12.10 7.15
CA SER A 59 -5.15 -12.48 6.60
C SER A 59 -5.75 -11.37 5.72
N GLN A 60 -5.62 -10.11 6.14
CA GLN A 60 -6.07 -8.96 5.36
C GLN A 60 -5.33 -8.82 4.02
N LEU A 61 -4.00 -8.98 4.03
CA LEU A 61 -3.18 -8.96 2.82
C LEU A 61 -3.55 -10.11 1.87
N LEU A 62 -3.70 -11.33 2.41
CA LEU A 62 -4.11 -12.50 1.62
C LEU A 62 -5.49 -12.30 1.00
N ALA A 63 -6.45 -11.77 1.76
CA ALA A 63 -7.78 -11.45 1.24
C ALA A 63 -7.71 -10.44 0.09
N ALA A 64 -6.85 -9.43 0.19
CA ALA A 64 -6.64 -8.47 -0.89
C ALA A 64 -6.07 -9.15 -2.15
N ALA A 65 -5.08 -10.03 -1.99
CA ALA A 65 -4.50 -10.79 -3.10
C ALA A 65 -5.54 -11.70 -3.79
N ILE A 66 -6.40 -12.36 -3.01
CA ILE A 66 -7.50 -13.19 -3.52
C ILE A 66 -8.50 -12.34 -4.31
N LYS A 67 -8.92 -11.19 -3.77
CA LYS A 67 -9.84 -10.26 -4.45
C LYS A 67 -9.27 -9.72 -5.76
N LEU A 68 -7.94 -9.52 -5.83
CA LEU A 68 -7.25 -9.14 -7.07
C LEU A 68 -7.01 -10.31 -8.03
N ALA A 69 -7.37 -11.54 -7.65
CA ALA A 69 -7.09 -12.77 -8.38
C ALA A 69 -5.59 -12.96 -8.68
N ARG A 70 -4.72 -12.65 -7.71
CA ARG A 70 -3.25 -12.73 -7.86
C ARG A 70 -2.61 -13.56 -6.75
N PRO A 71 -1.54 -14.32 -7.08
CA PRO A 71 -0.80 -15.07 -6.07
C PRO A 71 -0.01 -14.11 -5.17
N PRO A 72 0.04 -14.34 -3.84
CA PRO A 72 0.77 -13.50 -2.90
C PRO A 72 2.22 -13.21 -3.28
N ARG A 73 2.92 -14.19 -3.85
CA ARG A 73 4.31 -14.03 -4.31
C ARG A 73 4.52 -12.97 -5.40
N LYS A 74 3.46 -12.56 -6.09
CA LYS A 74 3.48 -11.50 -7.10
C LYS A 74 2.94 -10.17 -6.58
N CYS A 75 2.58 -10.10 -5.31
CA CYS A 75 2.03 -8.93 -4.65
C CYS A 75 3.14 -8.18 -3.88
N VAL A 76 2.99 -6.86 -3.80
CA VAL A 76 3.85 -5.99 -2.98
C VAL A 76 2.98 -5.09 -2.12
N ALA A 77 3.17 -5.12 -0.81
CA ALA A 77 2.46 -4.28 0.16
C ALA A 77 3.24 -2.98 0.43
N PHE A 78 2.54 -1.84 0.52
CA PHE A 78 3.15 -0.55 0.85
C PHE A 78 2.72 -0.13 2.24
N THR A 79 3.64 0.00 3.17
CA THR A 79 3.29 0.23 4.58
C THR A 79 4.31 1.12 5.28
N GLY A 80 3.84 1.87 6.27
CA GLY A 80 4.71 2.57 7.22
C GLY A 80 4.92 1.81 8.53
N SER A 81 4.31 0.63 8.71
CA SER A 81 4.40 -0.16 9.94
C SER A 81 5.24 -1.44 9.74
N PRO A 82 6.20 -1.74 10.66
CA PRO A 82 7.00 -2.95 10.59
C PRO A 82 6.20 -4.25 10.79
N GLU A 83 5.07 -4.18 11.50
CA GLU A 83 4.18 -5.33 11.71
C GLU A 83 3.57 -5.80 10.39
N VAL A 84 3.18 -4.86 9.53
CA VAL A 84 2.63 -5.14 8.20
C VAL A 84 3.73 -5.64 7.25
N VAL A 85 4.96 -5.13 7.37
CA VAL A 85 6.13 -5.66 6.62
C VAL A 85 6.32 -7.14 6.96
N THR A 86 6.36 -7.47 8.25
CA THR A 86 6.50 -8.86 8.72
C THR A 86 5.34 -9.73 8.25
N ALA A 87 4.10 -9.22 8.31
CA ALA A 87 2.93 -9.92 7.82
C ALA A 87 3.00 -10.20 6.30
N ALA A 88 3.45 -9.22 5.51
CA ALA A 88 3.63 -9.38 4.07
C ALA A 88 4.62 -10.49 3.74
N HIS A 89 5.76 -10.52 4.44
CA HIS A 89 6.78 -11.57 4.30
C HIS A 89 6.27 -12.95 4.72
N ASN A 90 5.51 -13.03 5.82
CA ASN A 90 4.84 -14.27 6.24
C ASN A 90 3.87 -14.81 5.17
N CYS A 91 3.30 -13.92 4.36
CA CYS A 91 2.44 -14.26 3.23
C CYS A 91 3.21 -14.47 1.91
N THR A 92 4.54 -14.50 1.91
CA THR A 92 5.42 -14.55 0.72
C THR A 92 5.31 -13.35 -0.22
N MET A 93 4.71 -12.24 0.23
CA MET A 93 4.62 -10.99 -0.53
C MET A 93 5.89 -10.16 -0.35
N LYS A 94 6.16 -9.25 -1.29
CA LYS A 94 7.18 -8.20 -1.10
C LYS A 94 6.61 -7.05 -0.27
N ALA A 95 7.47 -6.29 0.40
CA ALA A 95 7.07 -5.15 1.20
C ALA A 95 7.90 -3.91 0.86
N VAL A 96 7.22 -2.77 0.68
CA VAL A 96 7.83 -1.45 0.52
C VAL A 96 7.50 -0.62 1.75
N GLY A 97 8.52 -0.29 2.52
CA GLY A 97 8.46 0.56 3.70
C GLY A 97 8.42 2.04 3.29
N VAL A 98 7.29 2.71 3.49
CA VAL A 98 7.19 4.17 3.30
C VAL A 98 7.55 4.83 4.63
N VAL A 99 8.73 5.41 4.70
CA VAL A 99 9.23 6.09 5.90
C VAL A 99 8.31 7.27 6.21
N GLY A 100 7.77 7.28 7.43
CA GLY A 100 6.80 8.26 7.89
C GLY A 100 6.99 8.52 9.38
N SER A 101 6.04 8.08 10.20
CA SER A 101 6.12 8.18 11.66
C SER A 101 7.17 7.25 12.26
N TYR A 102 7.41 6.09 11.63
CA TYR A 102 8.45 5.14 12.01
C TYR A 102 9.76 5.48 11.33
N LYS A 103 10.86 5.39 12.08
CA LYS A 103 12.19 5.70 11.55
C LYS A 103 12.66 4.55 10.67
N HIS A 104 13.58 4.88 9.77
CA HIS A 104 14.10 3.96 8.75
C HIS A 104 14.61 2.63 9.32
N TYR A 105 15.16 2.63 10.55
CA TYR A 105 15.67 1.42 11.20
C TYR A 105 14.57 0.42 11.59
N ASP A 106 13.34 0.88 11.85
CA ASP A 106 12.20 0.01 12.17
C ASP A 106 11.69 -0.71 10.92
N LEU A 107 11.89 -0.11 9.74
CA LEU A 107 11.47 -0.66 8.44
C LEU A 107 12.58 -1.46 7.74
N ASN A 108 13.67 -1.81 8.43
CA ASN A 108 14.81 -2.54 7.86
C ASN A 108 14.44 -3.91 7.26
N HIS A 109 13.30 -4.48 7.67
CA HIS A 109 12.81 -5.73 7.10
C HIS A 109 12.10 -5.56 5.74
N ALA A 110 11.82 -4.34 5.29
CA ALA A 110 11.18 -4.15 3.99
C ALA A 110 12.17 -4.40 2.84
N ASP A 111 11.69 -4.98 1.74
CA ASP A 111 12.50 -5.22 0.52
C ASP A 111 12.98 -3.91 -0.12
N LEU A 112 12.22 -2.82 0.08
CA LEU A 112 12.57 -1.47 -0.31
C LEU A 112 12.05 -0.49 0.73
N THR A 113 12.81 0.57 0.98
CA THR A 113 12.38 1.68 1.82
C THR A 113 12.48 2.99 1.04
N CYS A 114 11.51 3.88 1.21
CA CYS A 114 11.49 5.19 0.55
C CYS A 114 10.98 6.27 1.49
N GLY A 115 11.51 7.49 1.37
CA GLY A 115 11.05 8.65 2.15
C GLY A 115 9.69 9.17 1.70
N SER A 116 9.38 8.98 0.42
CA SER A 116 8.13 9.42 -0.20
C SER A 116 7.74 8.50 -1.34
N MET A 117 6.43 8.33 -1.56
CA MET A 117 5.91 7.59 -2.72
C MET A 117 6.29 8.27 -4.05
N SER A 118 6.66 9.56 -4.02
CA SER A 118 7.15 10.29 -5.20
C SER A 118 8.51 9.79 -5.70
N GLU A 119 9.30 9.17 -4.82
CA GLU A 119 10.63 8.63 -5.16
C GLU A 119 10.53 7.25 -5.83
N LEU A 120 9.36 6.62 -5.76
CA LEU A 120 9.13 5.30 -6.32
C LEU A 120 8.77 5.42 -7.81
N SER A 121 9.43 4.58 -8.60
CA SER A 121 9.06 4.34 -10.00
C SER A 121 8.58 2.90 -10.19
N LEU A 122 7.77 2.66 -11.22
CA LEU A 122 7.36 1.29 -11.57
C LEU A 122 8.58 0.40 -11.76
N ILE A 123 9.71 0.93 -12.24
CA ILE A 123 10.96 0.19 -12.43
C ILE A 123 11.51 -0.30 -11.08
N ASN A 124 11.50 0.54 -10.03
CA ASN A 124 11.99 0.16 -8.70
C ASN A 124 11.19 -1.02 -8.15
N VAL A 125 9.87 -0.96 -8.25
CA VAL A 125 8.99 -2.03 -7.78
C VAL A 125 9.13 -3.28 -8.65
N ARG A 126 9.26 -3.12 -9.97
CA ARG A 126 9.47 -4.27 -10.85
C ARG A 126 10.79 -4.98 -10.59
N ARG A 127 11.84 -4.25 -10.20
CA ARG A 127 13.14 -4.84 -9.81
C ARG A 127 13.03 -5.75 -8.60
N LEU A 128 12.09 -5.52 -7.67
CA LEU A 128 11.88 -6.40 -6.51
C LEU A 128 11.53 -7.83 -6.92
N PHE A 129 10.86 -8.01 -8.04
CA PHE A 129 10.46 -9.32 -8.57
C PHE A 129 11.44 -9.86 -9.62
N ALA A 130 12.20 -8.97 -10.28
CA ALA A 130 13.22 -9.37 -11.24
C ALA A 130 14.38 -10.15 -10.58
N LEU A 131 14.67 -9.88 -9.30
CA LEU A 131 15.64 -10.65 -8.52
C LEU A 131 15.22 -12.11 -8.32
N ASP A 132 13.91 -12.39 -8.38
CA ASP A 132 13.32 -13.73 -8.25
C ASP A 132 12.96 -14.36 -9.61
N GLY A 133 13.33 -13.71 -10.73
CA GLY A 133 13.13 -14.23 -12.09
C GLY A 133 11.72 -14.12 -12.67
N GLU A 134 10.80 -13.36 -12.02
CA GLU A 134 9.42 -13.23 -12.48
C GLU A 134 9.10 -11.82 -13.04
N PHE A 135 8.68 -11.75 -14.32
CA PHE A 135 8.44 -10.49 -15.04
C PHE A 135 6.97 -10.01 -15.06
N HIS A 136 6.03 -10.77 -14.51
CA HIS A 136 4.60 -10.43 -14.50
C HIS A 136 4.19 -9.98 -13.10
N ILE A 137 3.93 -8.68 -12.93
CA ILE A 137 3.94 -8.01 -11.62
C ILE A 137 2.56 -7.44 -11.32
N SER A 138 2.08 -7.62 -10.09
CA SER A 138 0.81 -7.09 -9.61
C SER A 138 1.05 -6.34 -8.29
N VAL A 139 0.85 -5.03 -8.28
CA VAL A 139 1.25 -4.16 -7.16
C VAL A 139 0.04 -3.92 -6.28
N SER A 140 -0.05 -4.64 -5.16
CA SER A 140 -1.19 -4.55 -4.22
C SER A 140 -0.98 -3.46 -3.16
N VAL A 141 -1.48 -2.24 -3.40
CA VAL A 141 -1.19 -1.08 -2.54
C VAL A 141 -1.97 -1.05 -1.20
N SER A 142 -1.50 -1.82 -0.22
CA SER A 142 -2.12 -1.92 1.12
C SER A 142 -1.88 -0.70 2.02
N LEU A 143 -2.61 0.40 1.78
CA LEU A 143 -2.54 1.61 2.60
C LEU A 143 -3.24 1.40 3.95
N PHE A 144 -2.49 1.02 4.99
CA PHE A 144 -3.02 0.96 6.35
C PHE A 144 -3.37 2.36 6.87
N SER A 145 -4.26 2.46 7.87
CA SER A 145 -4.72 3.74 8.40
C SER A 145 -3.57 4.66 8.85
N SER A 146 -2.38 4.16 9.18
CA SER A 146 -1.22 4.99 9.56
C SER A 146 -0.64 5.90 8.45
N LEU A 147 -0.97 5.67 7.17
CA LEU A 147 -0.70 6.66 6.11
C LEU A 147 -1.75 7.79 6.08
N PHE A 148 -2.89 7.58 6.74
CA PHE A 148 -4.03 8.49 6.82
C PHE A 148 -4.28 9.08 8.22
N ALA A 149 -3.79 8.46 9.29
CA ALA A 149 -4.25 8.66 10.68
C ALA A 149 -3.21 9.22 11.66
N ASP A 150 -1.91 9.22 11.35
CA ASP A 150 -0.93 9.81 12.27
C ASP A 150 -0.48 11.21 11.82
N GLY A 151 -1.16 12.22 12.36
CA GLY A 151 -0.53 13.45 12.85
C GLY A 151 0.20 14.38 11.87
N PHE A 152 -0.13 14.38 10.57
CA PHE A 152 0.51 15.28 9.58
C PHE A 152 -0.46 16.33 9.01
N PHE A 153 -1.34 16.87 9.86
CA PHE A 153 -2.00 18.14 9.55
C PHE A 153 -0.98 19.27 9.73
N SER A 154 -0.34 19.72 8.65
CA SER A 154 0.24 21.06 8.67
C SER A 154 -0.91 22.06 8.57
N PRO A 155 -1.10 22.99 9.53
CA PRO A 155 -2.10 24.04 9.43
C PRO A 155 -1.67 25.18 8.50
N THR A 156 -0.88 24.92 7.46
CA THR A 156 -0.35 25.95 6.57
C THR A 156 -0.62 25.62 5.11
N GLY A 157 -1.84 25.97 4.68
CA GLY A 157 -2.04 26.39 3.29
C GLY A 157 -1.32 27.72 3.04
N PRO A 158 -0.97 28.05 1.79
CA PRO A 158 -0.27 29.29 1.49
C PRO A 158 -1.22 30.48 1.65
N ILE A 159 -0.76 31.50 2.38
CA ILE A 159 -1.23 32.89 2.27
C ILE A 159 -0.08 33.70 1.69
#